data_AF-A0A534ZBY0-F1
#
_entry.id   AF-A0A534ZBY0-F1
#
_cell.length_a   1.000
_cell.length_b   1.000
_cell.length_c   1.000
_cell.angle_alpha   90.00
_cell.angle_beta   90.00
_cell.angle_gamma   90.00
#
_symmetry.space_group_name_H-M   'P 1'
#
loop_
_entity.id
_entity.type
_entity.pdbx_description
1 polymer ?
#
loop_
_entity_poly.entity_id
_entity_poly.type
_entity_poly.pdbx_seq_one_letter_code
_entity_poly.pdbx_strand_id
1 'polypeptide(L)'
;FLRECWTLLGIPGYYCINEYGMTELCSQRYDSALDDRFHGRSLAPRRLAAPPWLRTRVLDPDTLAAVAPGATGLLCHHDLANAGSVSVVLSEDLGRAVGDDGIEVLGRVAGAAPRGCGLLLADLEAP
;
A
#
# COMPACT_ATOMS: atom_id res chain seq x y z
N PHE A 1 -0.80 -12.74 12.03
CA PHE A 1 -2.04 -12.58 11.25
C PHE A 1 -2.32 -13.81 10.37
N LEU A 2 -1.63 -14.03 9.24
CA LEU A 2 -1.98 -15.10 8.27
C LEU A 2 -2.07 -16.52 8.87
N ARG A 3 -1.18 -16.87 9.81
CA ARG A 3 -1.24 -18.14 10.55
C ARG A 3 -2.54 -18.29 11.35
N GLU A 4 -3.02 -17.20 11.93
CA GLU A 4 -4.25 -17.20 12.73
C GLU A 4 -5.48 -17.31 11.82
N CYS A 5 -5.47 -16.68 10.63
CA CYS A 5 -6.53 -16.87 9.63
C CYS A 5 -6.70 -18.35 9.25
N TRP A 6 -5.59 -19.08 9.09
CA TRP A 6 -5.64 -20.52 8.86
C TRP A 6 -6.16 -21.27 10.09
N THR A 7 -5.57 -21.02 11.26
CA THR A 7 -5.81 -21.82 12.46
C THR A 7 -7.24 -21.65 13.00
N LEU A 8 -7.81 -20.44 12.88
CA LEU A 8 -9.12 -20.12 13.44
C LEU A 8 -10.26 -20.21 12.42
N LEU A 9 -10.01 -19.83 11.17
CA LEU A 9 -11.06 -19.70 10.14
C LEU A 9 -10.91 -20.74 9.01
N GLY A 10 -9.81 -21.49 8.95
CA GLY A 10 -9.52 -22.40 7.85
C GLY A 10 -9.29 -21.68 6.53
N ILE A 11 -8.96 -20.37 6.55
CA ILE A 11 -8.74 -19.56 5.35
C ILE A 11 -7.25 -19.58 4.99
N PRO A 12 -6.86 -20.15 3.83
CA PRO A 12 -5.48 -20.10 3.36
C PRO A 12 -4.98 -18.67 3.18
N GLY A 13 -3.70 -18.43 3.46
CA GLY A 13 -3.12 -17.09 3.41
C GLY A 13 -3.32 -16.38 2.06
N TYR A 14 -3.28 -17.10 0.93
CA TYR A 14 -3.50 -16.52 -0.41
C TYR A 14 -4.95 -16.08 -0.69
N TYR A 15 -5.90 -16.37 0.20
CA TYR A 15 -7.24 -15.77 0.20
C TYR A 15 -7.34 -14.56 1.15
N CYS A 16 -6.32 -14.29 1.96
CA CYS A 16 -6.21 -13.06 2.74
C CYS A 16 -5.56 -11.99 1.87
N ILE A 17 -6.37 -11.11 1.29
CA ILE A 17 -5.93 -10.04 0.39
C ILE A 17 -5.91 -8.73 1.15
N ASN A 18 -4.73 -8.12 1.20
CA ASN A 18 -4.60 -6.76 1.72
C ASN A 18 -5.05 -5.75 0.67
N GLU A 19 -5.64 -4.66 1.12
CA GLU A 19 -6.06 -3.54 0.28
C GLU A 19 -5.38 -2.28 0.82
N TYR A 20 -4.94 -1.43 -0.09
CA TYR A 20 -4.42 -0.11 0.22
C TYR A 20 -5.21 0.93 -0.55
N GLY A 21 -5.76 1.88 0.20
CA GLY A 21 -6.53 3.01 -0.28
C GLY A 21 -6.55 4.13 0.74
N MET A 22 -7.13 5.25 0.35
CA MET A 22 -7.35 6.42 1.20
C MET A 22 -8.49 7.24 0.63
N THR A 23 -9.10 8.09 1.45
CA THR A 23 -10.26 8.92 1.04
C THR A 23 -9.99 9.83 -0.15
N GLU A 24 -8.73 10.22 -0.32
CA GLU A 24 -8.23 11.08 -1.38
C GLU A 24 -8.01 10.34 -2.70
N LEU A 25 -8.12 9.00 -2.74
CA LEU A 25 -7.96 8.19 -3.94
C LEU A 25 -9.30 7.56 -4.36
N CYS A 26 -9.62 7.64 -5.64
CA CYS A 26 -10.75 6.93 -6.24
C CYS A 26 -10.39 5.46 -6.56
N SER A 27 -9.10 5.16 -6.73
CA SER A 27 -8.58 3.81 -6.98
C SER A 27 -7.96 3.17 -5.75
N GLN A 28 -8.11 1.85 -5.63
CA GLN A 28 -7.49 1.02 -4.59
C GLN A 28 -6.40 0.13 -5.19
N ARG A 29 -5.47 -0.30 -4.35
CA ARG A 29 -4.46 -1.32 -4.68
C ARG A 29 -4.76 -2.60 -3.91
N TYR A 30 -4.63 -3.74 -4.56
CA TYR A 30 -4.85 -5.04 -3.94
C TYR A 30 -3.58 -5.87 -3.96
N ASP A 31 -3.41 -6.68 -2.91
CA ASP A 31 -2.33 -7.66 -2.79
C ASP A 31 -2.39 -8.69 -3.94
N SER A 32 -1.25 -8.97 -4.54
CA SER A 32 -1.08 -9.90 -5.65
C SER A 32 -1.26 -11.38 -5.30
N ALA A 33 -1.37 -11.76 -4.02
CA ALA A 33 -1.31 -13.16 -3.60
C ALA A 33 -2.28 -14.11 -4.30
N LEU A 34 -3.53 -13.71 -4.53
CA LEU A 34 -4.51 -14.55 -5.22
C LEU A 34 -4.19 -14.66 -6.71
N ASP A 35 -3.79 -13.56 -7.34
CA ASP A 35 -3.42 -13.51 -8.75
C ASP A 35 -2.15 -14.33 -9.02
N ASP A 36 -1.14 -14.20 -8.17
CA ASP A 36 0.10 -14.98 -8.23
C ASP A 36 -0.19 -16.47 -8.01
N ARG A 37 -1.07 -16.82 -7.07
CA ARG A 37 -1.51 -18.22 -6.86
C ARG A 37 -2.23 -18.80 -8.07
N PHE A 38 -3.09 -18.01 -8.72
CA PHE A 38 -3.85 -18.44 -9.88
C PHE A 38 -2.93 -18.74 -11.08
N HIS A 39 -1.90 -17.90 -11.27
CA HIS A 39 -0.94 -18.03 -12.35
C HIS A 39 0.29 -18.90 -12.01
N GLY A 40 0.33 -19.53 -10.84
CA GLY A 40 1.45 -20.40 -10.43
C GLY A 40 2.76 -19.64 -10.18
N ARG A 41 2.70 -18.35 -9.85
CA ARG A 41 3.86 -17.52 -9.50
C ARG A 41 4.20 -17.64 -8.01
N SER A 42 5.36 -17.12 -7.63
CA SER A 42 5.76 -17.03 -6.22
C SER A 42 4.75 -16.20 -5.42
N LEU A 43 4.35 -16.69 -4.24
CA LEU A 43 3.45 -15.96 -3.33
C LEU A 43 4.18 -14.93 -2.46
N ALA A 44 5.49 -14.78 -2.63
CA ALA A 44 6.33 -13.85 -1.90
C ALA A 44 7.44 -13.25 -2.81
N PRO A 45 7.80 -11.96 -2.63
CA PRO A 45 7.11 -11.00 -1.77
C PRO A 45 5.72 -10.65 -2.32
N ARG A 46 4.76 -10.40 -1.43
CA ARG A 46 3.45 -9.85 -1.80
C ARG A 46 3.61 -8.40 -2.18
N ARG A 47 2.92 -7.98 -3.24
CA ARG A 47 2.95 -6.60 -3.71
C ARG A 47 1.54 -6.06 -3.88
N LEU A 48 1.38 -4.76 -3.63
CA LEU A 48 0.14 -4.03 -3.89
C LEU A 48 0.14 -3.58 -5.36
N ALA A 49 -0.58 -4.32 -6.20
CA ALA A 49 -0.70 -4.06 -7.62
C ALA A 49 -1.60 -2.84 -7.90
N ALA A 50 -1.30 -2.12 -8.98
CA ALA A 50 -2.13 -1.02 -9.44
C ALA A 50 -3.11 -1.46 -10.53
N PRO A 51 -4.30 -0.84 -10.63
CA PRO A 51 -4.98 -0.76 -11.92
C PRO A 51 -4.16 0.10 -12.92
N PRO A 52 -4.37 -0.06 -14.24
CA PRO A 52 -3.57 0.63 -15.28
C PRO A 52 -3.58 2.17 -15.22
N TRP A 53 -4.59 2.77 -14.58
CA TRP A 53 -4.75 4.22 -14.45
C TRP A 53 -4.21 4.80 -13.13
N LEU A 54 -3.64 3.98 -12.26
CA LEU A 54 -3.01 4.41 -11.01
C LEU A 54 -1.51 4.13 -11.05
N ARG A 55 -0.70 5.19 -11.03
CA ARG A 55 0.76 5.05 -10.93
C ARG A 55 1.25 5.57 -9.60
N THR A 56 2.18 4.86 -8.96
CA THR A 56 2.83 5.34 -7.74
C THR A 56 4.30 5.64 -8.02
N ARG A 57 4.76 6.82 -7.61
CA ARG A 57 6.18 7.16 -7.53
C ARG A 57 6.63 7.06 -6.09
N VAL A 58 7.85 6.61 -5.88
CA VAL A 58 8.50 6.61 -4.57
C VAL A 58 9.48 7.79 -4.54
N LEU A 59 9.27 8.73 -3.64
CA LEU A 59 9.96 10.01 -3.60
C LEU A 59 10.78 10.16 -2.32
N ASP A 60 11.94 10.81 -2.43
CA ASP A 60 12.75 11.19 -1.28
C ASP A 60 12.00 12.26 -0.46
N PRO A 61 11.94 12.13 0.89
CA PRO A 61 11.10 13.00 1.71
C PRO A 61 11.56 14.46 1.74
N ASP A 62 12.86 14.71 1.56
CA ASP A 62 13.43 16.06 1.67
C ASP A 62 13.45 16.77 0.31
N THR A 63 13.73 16.04 -0.76
CA THR A 63 13.92 16.59 -2.11
C THR A 63 12.74 16.39 -3.04
N LEU A 64 11.84 15.46 -2.72
CA LEU A 64 10.74 14.98 -3.57
C LEU A 64 11.21 14.44 -4.94
N ALA A 65 12.50 14.14 -5.08
CA ALA A 65 13.05 13.47 -6.25
C ALA A 65 12.70 11.97 -6.22
N ALA A 66 12.67 11.33 -7.39
CA ALA A 66 12.47 9.88 -7.43
C ALA A 66 13.67 9.17 -6.78
N VAL A 67 13.38 8.22 -5.89
CA VAL A 67 14.43 7.36 -5.30
C VAL A 67 14.83 6.25 -6.28
N ALA A 68 15.98 5.62 -6.02
CA ALA A 68 16.42 4.45 -6.78
C ALA A 68 15.44 3.27 -6.62
N PRO A 69 15.33 2.36 -7.61
CA PRO A 69 14.50 1.16 -7.48
C PRO A 69 14.80 0.37 -6.20
N GLY A 70 13.75 -0.02 -5.49
CA GLY A 70 13.84 -0.76 -4.21
C GLY A 70 14.19 0.09 -2.98
N ALA A 71 14.56 1.36 -3.15
CA ALA A 71 14.76 2.28 -2.03
C ALA A 71 13.40 2.70 -1.42
N THR A 72 13.42 3.00 -0.13
CA THR A 72 12.25 3.50 0.59
C THR A 72 12.09 5.00 0.40
N GLY A 73 10.86 5.47 0.28
CA GLY A 73 10.51 6.88 0.24
C GLY A 73 9.01 7.10 0.42
N LEU A 74 8.57 8.35 0.27
CA LEU A 74 7.16 8.73 0.28
C LEU A 74 6.43 8.19 -0.94
N LEU A 75 5.21 7.70 -0.73
CA LEU A 75 4.35 7.24 -1.80
C LEU A 75 3.58 8.42 -2.40
N CYS A 76 3.80 8.68 -3.68
CA CYS A 76 3.08 9.69 -4.45
C CYS A 76 2.23 9.03 -5.53
N HIS A 77 0.92 9.12 -5.38
CA HIS A 77 -0.06 8.46 -6.22
C HIS A 77 -0.58 9.40 -7.30
N HIS A 78 -0.43 8.99 -8.55
CA HIS A 78 -1.02 9.59 -9.72
C HIS A 78 -2.24 8.75 -10.11
N ASP A 79 -3.44 9.20 -9.74
CA ASP A 79 -4.69 8.49 -9.97
C ASP A 79 -5.52 9.23 -11.02
N LEU A 80 -5.63 8.66 -12.22
CA LEU A 80 -6.45 9.26 -13.28
C LEU A 80 -7.96 9.08 -13.03
N ALA A 81 -8.36 8.19 -12.11
CA ALA A 81 -9.75 8.06 -11.71
C ALA A 81 -10.22 9.24 -10.84
N ASN A 82 -9.29 10.02 -10.26
CA ASN A 82 -9.58 11.28 -9.56
C ASN A 82 -9.96 12.43 -10.53
N ALA A 83 -10.58 12.12 -11.67
CA ALA A 83 -11.04 13.11 -12.62
C ALA A 83 -12.04 14.07 -11.95
N GLY A 84 -11.80 15.38 -12.09
CA GLY A 84 -12.58 16.40 -11.39
C GLY A 84 -12.15 16.68 -9.94
N SER A 85 -11.03 16.11 -9.50
CA SER A 85 -10.37 16.37 -8.21
C SER A 85 -8.84 16.42 -8.38
N VAL A 86 -8.10 16.37 -7.27
CA VAL A 86 -6.63 16.29 -7.26
C VAL A 86 -6.17 14.92 -7.73
N SER A 87 -5.54 14.86 -8.91
CA SER A 87 -5.06 13.59 -9.52
C SER A 87 -3.69 13.15 -9.03
N VAL A 88 -2.97 13.97 -8.26
CA VAL A 88 -1.64 13.65 -7.71
C VAL A 88 -1.65 13.86 -6.21
N VAL A 89 -1.59 12.78 -5.46
CA VAL A 89 -1.64 12.76 -4.00
C VAL A 89 -0.29 12.30 -3.48
N LEU A 90 0.45 13.20 -2.84
CA LEU A 90 1.61 12.83 -2.03
C LEU A 90 1.10 12.41 -0.64
N SER A 91 1.25 11.14 -0.31
CA SER A 91 0.89 10.65 1.02
C SER A 91 2.09 10.73 1.96
N GLU A 92 1.80 10.65 3.26
CA GLU A 92 2.80 10.49 4.31
C GLU A 92 3.11 8.99 4.57
N ASP A 93 2.75 8.12 3.62
CA ASP A 93 3.07 6.69 3.69
C ASP A 93 4.47 6.44 3.13
N LEU A 94 5.24 5.65 3.86
CA LEU A 94 6.53 5.15 3.43
C LEU A 94 6.34 3.83 2.69
N GLY A 95 7.05 3.66 1.59
CA GLY A 95 7.06 2.41 0.85
C GLY A 95 8.19 2.32 -0.15
N ARG A 96 8.21 1.22 -0.91
CA ARG A 96 9.17 0.99 -1.98
C ARG A 96 8.51 0.31 -3.17
N ALA A 97 9.08 0.50 -4.35
CA ALA A 97 8.63 -0.21 -5.55
C ALA A 97 9.03 -1.69 -5.47
N VAL A 98 8.13 -2.57 -5.92
CA VAL A 98 8.34 -4.03 -5.98
C VAL A 98 7.95 -4.51 -7.37
N GLY A 99 8.94 -4.91 -8.17
CA GLY A 99 8.74 -5.21 -9.58
C GLY A 99 8.35 -3.96 -10.38
N ASP A 100 7.70 -4.18 -11.52
CA ASP A 100 7.37 -3.10 -12.46
C ASP A 100 6.06 -2.37 -12.12
N ASP A 101 5.14 -3.03 -11.40
CA ASP A 101 3.75 -2.58 -11.20
C ASP A 101 3.32 -2.51 -9.73
N GLY A 102 4.15 -3.02 -8.82
CA GLY A 102 3.82 -3.20 -7.41
C GLY A 102 4.51 -2.22 -6.47
N ILE A 103 3.92 -2.07 -5.29
CA ILE A 103 4.56 -1.41 -4.16
C ILE A 103 4.44 -2.26 -2.89
N GLU A 104 5.31 -2.01 -1.93
CA GLU A 104 5.19 -2.44 -0.55
C GLU A 104 5.05 -1.19 0.33
N VAL A 105 4.05 -1.19 1.22
CA VAL A 105 3.82 -0.13 2.21
C VAL A 105 4.51 -0.55 3.51
N LEU A 106 5.38 0.32 4.03
CA LEU A 106 6.23 0.06 5.19
C LEU A 106 5.75 0.77 6.46
N GLY A 107 4.72 1.61 6.35
CA GLY A 107 4.16 2.39 7.45
C GLY A 107 3.98 3.85 7.07
N ARG A 108 3.89 4.72 8.07
CA ARG A 108 3.83 6.18 7.89
C ARG A 108 5.12 6.85 8.35
N VAL A 109 5.37 8.07 7.87
CA VAL A 109 6.45 8.92 8.39
C VAL A 109 6.27 9.15 9.89
N ALA A 110 7.38 9.16 10.63
CA ALA A 110 7.35 9.44 12.07
C ALA A 110 6.75 10.83 12.35
N GLY A 111 5.75 10.87 13.24
CA GLY A 111 5.02 12.11 13.57
C GLY A 111 3.90 12.49 12.60
N ALA A 112 3.64 11.70 11.56
CA ALA A 112 2.45 11.88 10.72
C ALA A 112 1.19 11.72 11.58
N ALA A 113 0.17 12.54 11.32
CA ALA A 113 -1.09 12.44 12.04
C ALA A 113 -1.71 11.03 11.86
N PRO A 114 -2.16 10.36 12.93
CA PRO A 114 -2.87 9.10 12.81
C PRO A 114 -4.12 9.31 11.95
N ARG A 115 -4.45 8.36 11.06
CA ARG A 115 -5.66 8.40 10.23
C ARG A 115 -6.46 7.11 10.38
N GLY A 116 -7.78 7.21 10.22
CA GLY A 116 -8.70 6.06 10.29
C GLY A 116 -8.65 5.35 11.65
N CYS A 117 -8.68 4.01 11.65
CA CYS A 117 -8.57 3.20 12.87
C CYS A 117 -7.23 3.41 13.62
N GLY A 118 -6.22 4.03 12.99
CA GLY A 118 -4.98 4.44 13.66
C GLY A 118 -5.19 5.49 14.75
N LEU A 119 -6.23 6.31 14.67
CA LEU A 119 -6.65 7.21 15.77
C LEU A 119 -7.11 6.38 16.98
N LEU A 120 -7.90 5.35 16.72
CA LEU A 120 -8.47 4.49 17.77
C LEU A 120 -7.39 3.66 18.47
N LEU A 121 -6.35 3.25 17.76
CA LEU A 121 -5.16 2.62 18.35
C LEU A 121 -4.32 3.62 19.17
N ALA A 122 -4.10 4.83 18.66
CA ALA A 122 -3.41 5.87 19.42
C ALA A 122 -4.16 6.26 20.71
N ASP A 123 -5.50 6.29 20.66
CA ASP A 123 -6.36 6.53 21.83
C ASP A 123 -6.31 5.38 22.85
N LEU A 124 -6.15 4.13 22.38
CA LEU A 124 -6.01 2.95 23.26
C LEU A 124 -4.61 2.82 23.89
N GLU A 125 -3.60 3.42 23.25
CA GLU A 125 -2.21 3.46 23.73
C GLU A 125 -1.89 4.73 24.54
N ALA A 126 -2.84 5.67 24.63
CA ALA A 126 -2.74 6.84 25.50
C ALA A 126 -2.88 6.44 26.99
N PRO A 127 -2.03 6.96 27.89
CA PRO A 127 -1.99 6.57 29.31
C PRO A 127 -3.22 7.01 30.11
#